data_AF-A0A351QBR9-F1
#
_entry.id   AF-A0A351QBR9-F1
#
_cell.length_a   1.000
_cell.length_b   1.000
_cell.length_c   1.000
_cell.angle_alpha   90.00
_cell.angle_beta   90.00
_cell.angle_gamma   90.00
#
_symmetry.space_group_name_H-M   'P 1'
#
loop_
_entity.id
_entity.type
_entity.pdbx_description
1 polymer ?
#
loop_
_entity_poly.entity_id
_entity_poly.type
_entity_poly.pdbx_seq_one_letter_code
_entity_poly.pdbx_strand_id
1 'polypeptide(L)'
;MKKINFNKRFKIYAVLWILFMPFFACCDSAKSELKIANWNVQTFFDANNDGTEYPEFIKSKTWGEEMYKERLIRLCSVIKKLDADIFIMEELENSNVLFDISNFLAGEWNPRKIYRYACFSKSEGGAIGCGVLSRIPLQKMNLHSL
;
A
#
# COMPACT_ATOMS: atom_id res chain seq x y z
N MET A 1 -12.40 14.25 -72.35
CA MET A 1 -11.60 14.69 -71.19
C MET A 1 -12.33 14.39 -69.89
N LYS A 2 -11.88 13.44 -69.07
CA LYS A 2 -12.46 13.17 -67.74
C LYS A 2 -11.94 14.23 -66.77
N LYS A 3 -12.83 15.12 -66.28
CA LYS A 3 -12.50 16.04 -65.18
C LYS A 3 -12.25 15.23 -63.91
N ILE A 4 -10.99 15.06 -63.54
CA ILE A 4 -10.60 14.40 -62.28
C ILE A 4 -11.02 15.34 -61.15
N ASN A 5 -12.01 14.90 -60.36
CA ASN A 5 -12.57 15.64 -59.23
C ASN A 5 -11.59 15.62 -58.05
N PHE A 6 -10.59 16.51 -58.11
CA PHE A 6 -9.50 16.64 -57.13
C PHE A 6 -10.00 16.86 -55.68
N ASN A 7 -11.21 17.41 -55.54
CA ASN A 7 -11.78 17.84 -54.26
C ASN A 7 -12.33 16.69 -53.38
N LYS A 8 -12.77 15.57 -53.96
CA LYS A 8 -13.33 14.44 -53.18
C LYS A 8 -12.23 13.55 -52.59
N ARG A 9 -11.15 13.30 -53.34
CA ARG A 9 -10.02 12.48 -52.87
C ARG A 9 -9.26 13.18 -51.74
N PHE A 10 -9.02 14.48 -51.85
CA PHE A 10 -8.36 15.27 -50.79
C PHE A 10 -9.16 15.29 -49.48
N LYS A 11 -10.49 15.43 -49.55
CA LYS A 11 -11.37 15.35 -48.37
C LYS A 11 -11.34 13.98 -47.71
N ILE A 12 -11.26 12.89 -48.48
CA ILE A 12 -11.16 11.52 -47.93
C ILE A 12 -9.82 11.32 -47.22
N TYR A 13 -8.71 11.78 -47.79
CA TYR A 13 -7.40 11.69 -47.14
C TYR A 13 -7.30 12.57 -45.88
N ALA A 14 -7.92 13.76 -45.89
CA ALA A 14 -8.00 14.62 -44.71
C ALA A 14 -8.84 13.99 -43.59
N VAL A 15 -9.96 13.34 -43.92
CA VAL A 15 -10.79 12.60 -42.96
C VAL A 15 -10.06 11.37 -42.42
N LEU A 16 -9.32 10.64 -43.26
CA LEU A 16 -8.48 9.51 -42.84
C LEU A 16 -7.34 9.97 -41.92
N TRP A 17 -6.72 11.13 -42.18
CA TRP A 17 -5.70 11.72 -41.32
C TRP A 17 -6.27 12.15 -39.96
N ILE A 18 -7.45 12.77 -39.92
CA ILE A 18 -8.12 13.16 -38.66
C ILE A 18 -8.55 11.93 -37.84
N LEU A 19 -8.97 10.84 -38.50
CA LEU A 19 -9.32 9.57 -37.85
C LEU A 19 -8.11 8.79 -37.32
N PHE A 20 -6.91 8.98 -37.89
CA PHE A 20 -5.66 8.35 -37.42
C PHE A 20 -4.86 9.20 -36.42
N MET A 21 -5.18 10.50 -36.30
CA MET A 21 -4.52 11.43 -35.39
C MET A 21 -4.62 11.10 -33.88
N PRO A 22 -5.70 10.47 -33.35
CA PRO A 22 -5.75 10.12 -31.93
C PRO A 22 -4.92 8.88 -31.56
N PHE A 23 -4.28 8.20 -32.52
CA PHE A 23 -3.51 6.97 -32.25
C PHE A 23 -2.10 7.24 -31.68
N PHE A 24 -1.56 8.45 -31.85
CA PHE A 24 -0.22 8.83 -31.39
C PHE A 24 -0.21 9.76 -30.16
N ALA A 25 -1.37 10.16 -29.66
CA ALA A 25 -1.48 11.14 -28.57
C ALA A 25 -1.48 10.53 -27.16
N CYS A 26 -1.26 9.22 -27.01
CA CYS A 26 -1.26 8.54 -25.70
C CYS A 26 0.12 7.99 -25.34
N CYS A 27 1.12 8.86 -25.28
CA CYS A 27 2.34 8.58 -24.52
C CYS A 27 2.53 9.69 -23.51
N ASP A 28 1.57 9.82 -22.60
CA ASP A 28 1.86 10.44 -21.31
C ASP A 28 2.76 9.44 -20.57
N SER A 29 4.07 9.61 -20.69
CA SER A 29 5.04 9.00 -19.76
C SER A 29 4.87 9.69 -18.41
N ALA A 30 3.72 9.45 -17.77
CA ALA A 30 3.51 9.80 -16.38
C ALA A 30 4.56 9.04 -15.59
N LYS A 31 5.59 9.75 -15.13
CA LYS A 31 6.58 9.18 -14.22
C LYS A 31 5.81 8.66 -13.01
N SER A 32 5.74 7.34 -12.86
CA SER A 32 5.14 6.73 -11.68
C SER A 32 6.07 7.01 -10.51
N GLU A 33 5.66 7.93 -9.65
CA GLU A 33 6.32 8.15 -8.36
C GLU A 33 5.98 6.97 -7.44
N LEU A 34 7.01 6.39 -6.81
CA LEU A 34 6.84 5.36 -5.78
C LEU A 34 7.11 5.99 -4.42
N LYS A 35 6.13 5.95 -3.52
CA LYS A 35 6.27 6.46 -2.15
C LYS A 35 6.48 5.33 -1.17
N ILE A 36 7.59 5.38 -0.45
CA ILE A 36 7.94 4.40 0.58
C ILE A 36 8.10 5.13 1.91
N ALA A 37 7.41 4.66 2.94
CA ALA A 37 7.55 5.13 4.31
C ALA A 37 8.23 4.04 5.16
N ASN A 38 9.27 4.42 5.90
CA ASN A 38 9.85 3.58 6.95
C ASN A 38 9.45 4.12 8.31
N TRP A 39 8.92 3.28 9.19
CA TRP A 39 8.35 3.73 10.45
C TRP A 39 8.42 2.69 11.57
N ASN A 40 9.21 2.99 12.59
CA ASN A 40 9.13 2.31 13.86
C ASN A 40 7.83 2.71 14.58
N VAL A 41 6.90 1.76 14.74
CA VAL A 41 5.56 2.00 15.31
C VAL A 41 5.53 1.96 16.84
N GLN A 42 6.70 1.95 17.47
CA GLN A 42 6.95 2.05 18.91
C GLN A 42 6.21 0.96 19.70
N THR A 43 6.71 -0.27 19.57
CA THR A 43 6.22 -1.46 20.29
C THR A 43 4.69 -1.57 20.18
N PHE A 44 4.25 -1.92 18.97
CA PHE A 44 2.83 -2.02 18.64
C PHE A 44 2.35 -3.45 18.92
N PHE A 45 2.16 -3.73 20.21
CA PHE A 45 1.46 -4.92 20.67
C PHE A 45 -0.03 -4.86 20.31
N ASP A 46 -0.63 -6.03 20.16
CA ASP A 46 -2.05 -6.28 20.08
C ASP A 46 -2.64 -6.47 21.49
N ALA A 47 -3.89 -6.91 21.57
CA ALA A 47 -4.61 -7.04 22.84
C ALA A 47 -4.49 -8.44 23.47
N ASN A 48 -3.87 -9.38 22.79
CA ASN A 48 -3.64 -10.74 23.27
C ASN A 48 -2.41 -10.79 24.17
N ASN A 49 -2.24 -11.91 24.86
CA ASN A 49 -1.07 -12.15 25.70
C ASN A 49 -0.39 -13.44 25.23
N ASP A 50 0.65 -13.26 24.44
CA ASP A 50 1.49 -14.29 23.84
C ASP A 50 2.64 -14.70 24.78
N GLY A 51 2.88 -13.94 25.87
CA GLY A 51 3.91 -14.18 26.88
C GLY A 51 5.32 -13.74 26.46
N THR A 52 5.44 -13.03 25.34
CA THR A 52 6.71 -12.48 24.83
C THR A 52 6.81 -10.97 24.99
N GLU A 53 5.71 -10.34 25.38
CA GLU A 53 5.56 -8.90 25.52
C GLU A 53 6.34 -8.36 26.73
N TYR A 54 6.53 -7.05 26.76
CA TYR A 54 7.20 -6.42 27.89
C TYR A 54 6.31 -6.42 29.14
N PRO A 55 6.90 -6.44 30.36
CA PRO A 55 6.14 -6.58 31.60
C PRO A 55 4.99 -5.58 31.79
N GLU A 56 5.14 -4.37 31.26
CA GLU A 56 4.14 -3.30 31.29
C GLU A 56 2.89 -3.58 30.42
N PHE A 57 2.99 -4.53 29.47
CA PHE A 57 1.89 -4.98 28.63
C PHE A 57 1.26 -6.30 29.14
N ILE A 58 2.04 -7.23 29.69
CA ILE A 58 1.54 -8.52 30.22
C ILE A 58 0.65 -8.35 31.47
N LYS A 59 0.98 -7.39 32.34
CA LYS A 59 0.30 -7.17 33.63
C LYS A 59 -0.42 -5.84 33.71
N SER A 60 -0.74 -5.28 32.56
CA SER A 60 -1.35 -3.95 32.50
C SER A 60 -2.80 -3.98 32.93
N LYS A 61 -3.20 -3.01 33.77
CA LYS A 61 -4.63 -2.69 33.97
C LYS A 61 -5.16 -1.75 32.89
N THR A 62 -4.26 -1.11 32.15
CA THR A 62 -4.58 -0.06 31.18
C THR A 62 -4.45 -0.57 29.75
N TRP A 63 -3.55 -1.52 29.48
CA TRP A 63 -3.44 -2.17 28.18
C TRP A 63 -4.52 -3.24 27.99
N GLY A 64 -5.19 -3.22 26.84
CA GLY A 64 -6.27 -4.14 26.49
C GLY A 64 -6.91 -3.76 25.16
N GLU A 65 -8.00 -4.44 24.81
CA GLU A 65 -8.63 -4.35 23.49
C GLU A 65 -9.05 -2.92 23.09
N GLU A 66 -9.58 -2.13 24.02
CA GLU A 66 -9.98 -0.74 23.76
C GLU A 66 -8.78 0.14 23.42
N MET A 67 -7.70 0.06 24.22
CA MET A 67 -6.49 0.84 23.98
C MET A 67 -5.77 0.42 22.70
N TYR A 68 -5.77 -0.87 22.40
CA TYR A 68 -5.26 -1.39 21.13
C TYR A 68 -6.03 -0.78 19.95
N LYS A 69 -7.37 -0.83 19.99
CA LYS A 69 -8.22 -0.22 18.95
C LYS A 69 -7.95 1.27 18.78
N GLU A 70 -7.82 2.03 19.87
CA GLU A 70 -7.49 3.45 19.77
C GLU A 70 -6.13 3.70 19.12
N ARG A 71 -5.10 2.91 19.46
CA ARG A 71 -3.79 3.00 18.81
C ARG A 71 -3.87 2.62 17.34
N LEU A 72 -4.63 1.58 16.98
CA LEU A 72 -4.86 1.18 15.59
C LEU A 72 -5.53 2.29 14.77
N ILE A 73 -6.54 2.97 15.33
CA ILE A 73 -7.20 4.11 14.69
C ILE A 73 -6.20 5.24 14.44
N ARG A 74 -5.38 5.60 15.44
CA ARG A 74 -4.36 6.66 15.31
C ARG A 74 -3.31 6.28 14.27
N LEU A 75 -2.81 5.05 14.31
CA LEU A 75 -1.85 4.50 13.35
C LEU A 75 -2.40 4.60 11.92
N CYS A 76 -3.60 4.09 11.68
CA CYS A 76 -4.24 4.12 10.37
C CYS A 76 -4.53 5.55 9.89
N SER A 77 -4.81 6.49 10.79
CA SER A 77 -4.99 7.91 10.43
C SER A 77 -3.71 8.51 9.84
N VAL A 78 -2.55 8.16 10.40
CA VAL A 78 -1.23 8.59 9.90
C VAL A 78 -0.91 7.91 8.57
N ILE A 79 -1.17 6.60 8.44
CA ILE A 79 -1.00 5.85 7.18
C ILE A 79 -1.80 6.51 6.04
N LYS A 80 -3.07 6.86 6.30
CA LYS A 80 -3.92 7.56 5.32
C LYS A 80 -3.38 8.94 4.94
N LYS A 81 -2.81 9.68 5.90
CA LYS A 81 -2.24 11.01 5.67
C LYS A 81 -0.93 10.96 4.87
N LEU A 82 -0.07 9.98 5.15
CA LEU A 82 1.18 9.77 4.43
C LEU A 82 0.93 9.25 3.00
N ASP A 83 -0.11 8.44 2.81
CA ASP A 83 -0.57 7.90 1.53
C ASP A 83 0.56 7.25 0.69
N ALA A 84 1.49 6.58 1.37
CA ALA A 84 2.59 5.87 0.71
C ALA A 84 2.09 4.58 0.03
N ASP A 85 2.82 4.12 -0.98
CA ASP A 85 2.51 2.87 -1.67
C ASP A 85 2.97 1.66 -0.87
N ILE A 86 4.05 1.84 -0.10
CA ILE A 86 4.68 0.81 0.73
C ILE A 86 5.01 1.42 2.10
N PHE A 87 4.64 0.71 3.15
CA PHE A 87 5.09 0.94 4.52
C PHE A 87 5.99 -0.19 4.95
N ILE A 88 7.15 0.16 5.47
CA ILE A 88 8.07 -0.72 6.18
C ILE A 88 7.98 -0.32 7.64
N MET A 89 7.65 -1.26 8.51
CA MET A 89 7.36 -1.00 9.91
C MET A 89 8.23 -1.85 10.81
N GLU A 90 8.89 -1.22 11.77
CA GLU A 90 9.61 -1.89 12.85
C GLU A 90 8.79 -1.87 14.15
N GLU A 91 9.08 -2.80 15.05
CA GLU A 91 8.42 -2.97 16.35
C GLU A 91 6.95 -3.37 16.31
N LEU A 92 6.57 -4.17 15.31
CA LEU A 92 5.28 -4.86 15.27
C LEU A 92 5.36 -6.16 16.06
N GLU A 93 4.35 -6.50 16.86
CA GLU A 93 4.35 -7.75 17.63
C GLU A 93 4.31 -9.02 16.77
N ASN A 94 3.36 -9.07 15.85
CA ASN A 94 3.03 -10.24 15.06
C ASN A 94 2.35 -9.84 13.74
N SER A 95 2.06 -10.83 12.89
CA SER A 95 1.40 -10.59 11.60
C SER A 95 -0.07 -10.16 11.72
N ASN A 96 -0.75 -10.44 12.83
CA ASN A 96 -2.16 -10.07 13.02
C ASN A 96 -2.34 -8.56 13.02
N VAL A 97 -1.37 -7.81 13.57
CA VAL A 97 -1.37 -6.35 13.50
C VAL A 97 -1.43 -5.83 12.05
N LEU A 98 -0.69 -6.46 11.11
CA LEU A 98 -0.76 -6.08 9.69
C LEU A 98 -2.12 -6.41 9.06
N PHE A 99 -2.73 -7.53 9.45
CA PHE A 99 -4.09 -7.86 9.02
C PHE A 99 -5.10 -6.84 9.54
N ASP A 100 -4.99 -6.44 10.80
CA ASP A 100 -5.86 -5.43 11.40
C ASP A 100 -5.72 -4.07 10.71
N ILE A 101 -4.49 -3.64 10.41
CA ILE A 101 -4.23 -2.42 9.63
C ILE A 101 -4.86 -2.54 8.23
N SER A 102 -4.63 -3.65 7.52
CA SER A 102 -5.18 -3.88 6.18
C SER A 102 -6.72 -3.86 6.19
N ASN A 103 -7.34 -4.58 7.12
CA ASN A 103 -8.80 -4.64 7.28
C ASN A 103 -9.40 -3.28 7.63
N PHE A 104 -8.76 -2.53 8.53
CA PHE A 104 -9.19 -1.18 8.90
C PHE A 104 -9.16 -0.23 7.69
N LEU A 105 -8.14 -0.36 6.84
CA LEU A 105 -7.97 0.46 5.64
C LEU A 105 -8.79 -0.03 4.44
N ALA A 106 -9.27 -1.27 4.45
CA ALA A 106 -10.07 -1.85 3.36
C ALA A 106 -11.46 -1.21 3.21
N GLY A 107 -11.96 -0.51 4.23
CA GLY A 107 -13.22 0.25 4.16
C GLY A 107 -13.19 1.46 3.20
N GLU A 108 -12.05 1.74 2.57
CA GLU A 108 -11.91 2.78 1.55
C GLU A 108 -12.59 2.38 0.23
N TRP A 109 -13.45 3.25 -0.30
CA TRP A 109 -14.13 3.03 -1.58
C TRP A 109 -13.20 3.00 -2.79
N ASN A 110 -11.95 3.46 -2.65
CA ASN A 110 -10.96 3.48 -3.73
C ASN A 110 -10.08 2.22 -3.69
N PRO A 111 -10.24 1.27 -4.63
CA PRO A 111 -9.49 0.03 -4.62
C PRO A 111 -7.97 0.21 -4.73
N ARG A 112 -7.52 1.36 -5.27
CA ARG A 112 -6.10 1.69 -5.38
C ARG A 112 -5.46 2.08 -4.05
N LYS A 113 -6.25 2.39 -3.02
CA LYS A 113 -5.76 2.74 -1.69
C LYS A 113 -5.68 1.55 -0.73
N ILE A 114 -6.16 0.39 -1.16
CA ILE A 114 -6.19 -0.84 -0.36
C ILE A 114 -4.80 -1.48 -0.36
N TYR A 115 -4.28 -1.74 0.84
CA TYR A 115 -3.04 -2.49 1.03
C TYR A 115 -3.34 -3.98 1.04
N ARG A 116 -3.05 -4.66 -0.06
CA ARG A 116 -3.42 -6.07 -0.29
C ARG A 116 -2.30 -7.05 -0.02
N TYR A 117 -1.08 -6.56 0.09
CA TYR A 117 0.11 -7.39 0.24
C TYR A 117 0.80 -7.03 1.54
N ALA A 118 1.19 -8.06 2.28
CA ALA A 118 1.94 -7.89 3.51
C ALA A 118 2.94 -9.03 3.67
N CYS A 119 4.04 -8.76 4.36
CA CYS A 119 4.91 -9.79 4.92
C CYS A 119 5.40 -9.37 6.29
N PHE A 120 5.71 -10.34 7.14
CA PHE A 120 6.14 -10.10 8.51
C PHE A 120 7.20 -11.13 8.90
N SER A 121 8.16 -10.70 9.72
CA SER A 121 9.10 -11.60 10.37
C SER A 121 9.55 -11.05 11.70
N LYS A 122 9.75 -11.95 12.66
CA LYS A 122 10.41 -11.69 13.94
C LYS A 122 11.37 -12.82 14.27
N SER A 123 12.36 -12.54 15.11
CA SER A 123 13.25 -13.58 15.65
C SER A 123 12.46 -14.55 16.51
N GLU A 124 12.91 -15.81 16.58
CA GLU A 124 12.32 -16.81 17.48
C GLU A 124 12.39 -16.32 18.93
N GLY A 125 11.27 -16.40 19.66
CA GLY A 125 11.15 -15.86 21.02
C GLY A 125 11.15 -14.33 21.13
N GLY A 126 11.22 -13.60 20.01
CA GLY A 126 11.18 -12.15 20.00
C GLY A 126 9.78 -11.58 20.27
N ALA A 127 9.72 -10.52 21.07
CA ALA A 127 8.50 -9.76 21.34
C ALA A 127 7.99 -9.02 20.08
N ILE A 128 8.92 -8.53 19.27
CA ILE A 128 8.66 -7.63 18.16
C ILE A 128 9.47 -8.02 16.92
N GLY A 129 8.99 -7.60 15.76
CA GLY A 129 9.63 -7.82 14.47
C GLY A 129 9.38 -6.68 13.50
N CYS A 130 9.63 -7.00 12.22
CA CYS A 130 9.46 -6.07 11.10
C CYS A 130 8.37 -6.57 10.16
N GLY A 131 7.57 -5.65 9.67
CA GLY A 131 6.50 -5.90 8.71
C GLY A 131 6.59 -4.97 7.51
N VAL A 132 6.12 -5.45 6.37
CA VAL A 132 5.89 -4.65 5.17
C VAL A 132 4.41 -4.71 4.84
N LEU A 133 3.81 -3.55 4.54
CA LEU A 133 2.45 -3.41 4.05
C LEU A 133 2.49 -2.67 2.70
N SER A 134 1.89 -3.23 1.66
CA SER A 134 2.09 -2.78 0.28
C SER A 134 0.80 -2.82 -0.54
N ARG A 135 0.64 -1.82 -1.42
CA ARG A 135 -0.36 -1.80 -2.50
C ARG A 135 0.10 -2.59 -3.73
N ILE A 136 1.41 -2.84 -3.85
CA ILE A 136 2.08 -3.48 -4.98
C ILE A 136 2.46 -4.93 -4.60
N PRO A 137 2.29 -5.92 -5.49
CA PRO A 137 2.62 -7.32 -5.18
C PRO A 137 4.04 -7.51 -4.66
N LEU A 138 4.16 -8.20 -3.52
CA LEU A 138 5.45 -8.65 -2.99
C LEU A 138 5.78 -10.01 -3.61
N GLN A 139 6.95 -10.13 -4.26
CA GLN A 139 7.35 -11.37 -4.95
C GLN A 139 8.09 -12.35 -4.04
N LYS A 140 9.00 -11.85 -3.19
CA LYS A 140 9.84 -12.69 -2.32
C LYS A 140 10.22 -11.93 -1.06
N MET A 141 10.24 -12.63 0.08
CA MET A 141 10.79 -12.16 1.34
C MET A 141 12.12 -12.88 1.60
N ASN A 142 13.20 -12.12 1.84
CA ASN A 142 14.47 -12.65 2.29
C ASN A 142 14.75 -12.12 3.70
N LEU A 143 15.21 -12.99 4.58
CA LEU A 143 15.57 -12.66 5.95
C LEU A 143 17.09 -12.84 6.10
N HIS A 144 17.72 -11.86 6.74
CA HIS A 144 19.14 -11.86 7.02
C HIS A 144 19.33 -11.83 8.53
N SER A 145 20.00 -12.82 9.09
CA SER A 145 20.55 -12.78 10.44
C SER A 145 22.05 -12.45 10.33
N LEU A 146 22.54 -11.62 11.26
CA LEU A 146 23.99 -11.40 11.44
C LEU A 146 24.65 -12.65 12.03
#